data_AF-A0A0G0E2W5-F1
#
_entry.id   AF-A0A0G0E2W5-F1
#
_cell.length_a   1.000
_cell.length_b   1.000
_cell.length_c   1.000
_cell.angle_alpha   90.00
_cell.angle_beta   90.00
_cell.angle_gamma   90.00
#
_symmetry.space_group_name_H-M   'P 1'
#
loop_
_entity.id
_entity.type
_entity.pdbx_description
1 polymer ?
#
loop_
_entity_poly.entity_id
_entity_poly.type
_entity_poly.pdbx_seq_one_letter_code
_entity_poly.pdbx_strand_id
1 'polypeptide(L)'
;MDSQNIKVYLAISGALIVLLILIIVIPFTKQKPVTNLQQPINNLIPTTVETNQSPGTNNPSPITIKAGFTGGIDEPVPQQIIDLAAQKKDLQSKVPLNLSTFTIDFDYGEDKFIVSLKDPRDTAQKEFESWRGANYPALGSEQFTFR
;
A
#
# COMPACT_ATOMS: atom_id res chain seq x y z
N MET A 1 -17.96 -47.02 -37.62
CA MET A 1 -16.98 -45.93 -37.53
C MET A 1 -15.60 -46.55 -37.69
N ASP A 2 -14.91 -46.25 -38.79
CA ASP A 2 -13.63 -46.88 -39.11
C ASP A 2 -12.57 -46.62 -38.03
N SER A 3 -11.96 -47.70 -37.55
CA SER A 3 -10.93 -47.71 -36.50
C SER A 3 -9.64 -46.99 -36.89
N GLN A 4 -9.47 -46.59 -38.16
CA GLN A 4 -8.40 -45.70 -38.58
C GLN A 4 -8.66 -44.24 -38.21
N ASN A 5 -9.91 -43.76 -38.35
CA ASN A 5 -10.25 -42.37 -38.08
C ASN A 5 -10.11 -42.05 -36.58
N ILE A 6 -10.48 -42.99 -35.69
CA ILE A 6 -10.37 -42.80 -34.24
C ILE A 6 -8.92 -42.60 -33.78
N LYS A 7 -7.94 -43.29 -34.39
CA LYS A 7 -6.52 -43.14 -34.07
C LYS A 7 -5.98 -41.76 -34.46
N VAL A 8 -6.43 -41.26 -35.62
CA VAL A 8 -6.06 -39.92 -36.10
C VAL A 8 -6.62 -38.83 -35.18
N TYR A 9 -7.88 -38.93 -34.77
CA TYR A 9 -8.46 -37.97 -33.81
C TYR A 9 -7.77 -38.02 -32.44
N LEU A 10 -7.38 -39.20 -31.96
CA LEU A 10 -6.65 -39.36 -30.70
C LEU A 10 -5.27 -38.68 -30.78
N ALA A 11 -4.55 -38.84 -31.90
CA ALA A 11 -3.25 -38.22 -32.11
C ALA A 11 -3.35 -36.68 -32.20
N ILE A 12 -4.35 -36.17 -32.93
CA ILE A 12 -4.59 -34.72 -33.06
C ILE A 12 -4.99 -34.10 -31.71
N SER A 13 -5.88 -34.78 -30.96
CA SER A 13 -6.30 -34.33 -29.62
C SER A 13 -5.13 -34.31 -28.63
N GLY A 14 -4.28 -35.34 -28.64
CA GLY A 14 -3.07 -35.38 -27.82
C GLY A 14 -2.10 -34.24 -28.13
N ALA A 15 -1.86 -33.95 -29.41
CA ALA A 15 -1.01 -32.83 -29.82
C ALA A 15 -1.56 -31.47 -29.38
N LEU A 16 -2.89 -31.27 -29.45
CA LEU A 16 -3.55 -30.05 -28.98
C LEU A 16 -3.42 -29.85 -27.47
N ILE A 17 -3.56 -30.91 -26.68
CA ILE A 17 -3.41 -30.86 -25.22
C ILE A 17 -1.98 -30.47 -24.83
N VAL A 18 -0.97 -31.07 -25.47
CA VAL A 18 0.44 -30.74 -25.22
C VAL A 18 0.74 -29.28 -25.57
N LEU A 19 0.20 -28.78 -26.69
CA LEU A 19 0.35 -27.37 -27.09
C LEU A 19 -0.28 -26.42 -26.07
N LEU A 20 -1.46 -26.74 -25.57
CA LEU A 20 -2.17 -25.95 -24.55
C LEU A 20 -1.34 -25.84 -23.25
N ILE A 21 -0.78 -26.96 -22.78
CA ILE A 21 0.07 -26.98 -21.59
C ILE A 21 1.32 -26.11 -21.79
N LEU A 22 1.94 -26.16 -22.97
CA LEU A 22 3.14 -25.36 -23.29
C LEU A 22 2.84 -23.85 -23.19
N ILE A 23 1.72 -23.40 -23.74
CA ILE A 23 1.30 -21.98 -23.70
C ILE A 23 1.06 -21.52 -22.26
N ILE A 24 0.47 -22.38 -21.43
CA ILE A 24 0.20 -22.06 -20.02
C ILE A 24 1.49 -21.96 -19.21
N VAL A 25 2.47 -22.85 -19.42
CA VAL A 25 3.67 -22.93 -18.55
C VAL A 25 4.74 -21.87 -18.91
N ILE A 26 4.89 -21.50 -20.18
CA ILE A 26 5.90 -20.53 -20.63
C ILE A 26 5.88 -19.18 -19.87
N PRO A 27 4.74 -18.49 -19.67
CA PRO A 27 4.73 -17.16 -19.04
C PRO A 27 5.14 -17.16 -17.56
N PHE A 28 5.07 -18.29 -16.85
CA PHE A 28 5.39 -18.36 -15.42
C PHE A 28 6.89 -18.52 -15.11
N THR A 29 7.74 -18.72 -16.11
CA THR A 29 9.18 -18.99 -15.91
C THR A 29 10.07 -17.73 -15.88
N LYS A 30 9.51 -16.53 -16.09
CA LYS A 30 10.29 -15.28 -16.11
C LYS A 30 10.14 -14.49 -14.81
N GLN A 31 10.67 -15.02 -13.70
CA GLN A 31 10.94 -14.20 -12.52
C GLN A 31 12.20 -13.35 -12.82
N LYS A 32 12.02 -12.03 -12.93
CA LYS A 32 13.14 -11.09 -12.99
C LYS A 32 13.79 -11.05 -11.60
N PRO A 33 15.13 -11.11 -11.48
CA PRO A 33 15.79 -10.87 -10.20
C PRO A 33 15.47 -9.45 -9.73
N VAL A 34 14.97 -9.34 -8.50
CA VAL A 34 14.73 -8.07 -7.82
C VAL A 34 16.08 -7.36 -7.65
N THR A 35 16.28 -6.28 -8.40
CA THR A 35 17.40 -5.36 -8.18
C THR A 35 17.19 -4.69 -6.82
N ASN A 36 17.97 -5.11 -5.83
CA ASN A 36 18.05 -4.49 -4.52
C ASN A 36 18.64 -3.08 -4.70
N LEU A 37 17.79 -2.06 -4.68
CA LEU A 37 18.23 -0.67 -4.55
C LEU A 37 18.68 -0.48 -3.11
N GLN A 38 19.99 -0.46 -2.88
CA GLN A 38 20.57 -0.01 -1.62
C GLN A 38 20.08 1.40 -1.32
N GLN A 39 19.28 1.55 -0.26
CA GLN A 39 19.01 2.85 0.34
C GLN A 39 20.33 3.45 0.86
N PRO A 40 20.64 4.72 0.59
CA PRO A 40 21.76 5.38 1.22
C PRO A 40 21.51 5.44 2.74
N ILE A 41 22.44 4.89 3.51
CA ILE A 41 22.45 4.99 4.96
C ILE A 41 22.82 6.43 5.30
N ASN A 42 21.82 7.27 5.54
CA ASN A 42 22.03 8.59 6.15
C ASN A 42 22.36 8.38 7.63
N ASN A 43 23.65 8.35 7.96
CA ASN A 43 24.11 8.46 9.34
C ASN A 43 23.79 9.87 9.86
N LEU A 44 22.60 10.05 10.45
CA LEU A 44 22.24 11.25 11.17
C LEU A 44 23.04 11.27 12.48
N ILE A 45 24.07 12.14 12.54
CA ILE A 45 24.85 12.38 13.75
C ILE A 45 24.06 13.39 14.60
N PRO A 46 23.75 13.11 15.88
CA PRO A 46 23.08 14.07 16.74
C PRO A 46 23.91 15.35 16.87
N THR A 47 23.31 16.51 16.62
CA THR A 47 23.94 17.80 16.91
C THR A 47 23.99 17.97 18.42
N THR A 48 25.20 17.97 18.99
CA THR A 48 25.41 18.31 20.40
C THR A 48 25.34 19.83 20.52
N VAL A 49 24.35 20.35 21.24
CA VAL A 49 24.26 21.79 21.53
C VAL A 49 25.18 22.07 22.72
N GLU A 50 26.29 22.76 22.50
CA GLU A 50 27.16 23.25 23.58
C GLU A 50 26.49 24.47 24.21
N THR A 51 25.93 24.30 25.41
CA THR A 51 25.43 25.43 26.19
C THR A 51 26.62 26.13 26.84
N ASN A 52 26.97 27.30 26.32
CA ASN A 52 27.89 28.22 26.99
C ASN A 52 27.32 28.56 28.38
N GLN A 53 27.84 27.94 29.43
CA GLN A 53 27.52 28.35 30.80
C GLN A 53 28.17 29.71 31.05
N SER A 54 27.35 30.75 31.08
CA SER A 54 27.72 32.04 31.66
C SER A 54 27.98 31.83 33.17
N PRO A 55 29.07 32.38 33.74
CA PRO A 55 29.35 32.24 35.17
C PRO A 55 28.42 33.19 35.96
N GLY A 56 27.24 32.68 36.29
CA GLY A 56 26.27 33.36 37.15
C GLY A 56 26.28 32.75 38.56
N THR A 57 27.07 33.34 39.46
CA THR A 57 26.90 33.18 40.91
C THR A 57 25.47 33.60 41.28
N ASN A 58 24.67 32.66 41.78
CA ASN A 58 23.69 32.80 42.86
C ASN A 58 22.88 31.51 42.90
N ASN A 59 23.06 30.73 43.97
CA ASN A 59 22.37 29.48 44.26
C ASN A 59 20.85 29.72 44.39
N PRO A 60 20.00 29.35 43.41
CA PRO A 60 18.57 29.34 43.62
C PRO A 60 18.20 27.93 44.08
N SER A 61 17.70 27.80 45.31
CA SER A 61 17.00 26.56 45.72
C SER A 61 16.03 26.15 44.61
N PRO A 62 16.06 24.91 44.12
CA PRO A 62 15.18 24.50 43.04
C PRO A 62 13.74 24.55 43.55
N ILE A 63 13.03 25.60 43.18
CA ILE A 63 11.58 25.62 43.28
C ILE A 63 11.13 24.63 42.21
N THR A 64 10.76 23.42 42.64
CA THR A 64 10.07 22.46 41.77
C THR A 64 8.71 23.05 41.42
N ILE A 65 8.68 23.90 40.38
CA ILE A 65 7.43 24.26 39.72
C ILE A 65 7.01 22.98 39.01
N LYS A 66 6.06 22.25 39.58
CA LYS A 66 5.39 21.16 38.87
C LYS A 66 4.89 21.78 37.57
N ALA A 67 5.40 21.33 36.43
CA ALA A 67 4.84 21.70 35.14
C ALA A 67 3.38 21.24 35.15
N GLY A 68 2.46 22.18 35.36
CA GLY A 68 1.05 21.94 35.14
C GLY A 68 0.90 21.70 33.65
N PHE A 69 0.56 20.47 33.28
CA PHE A 69 0.14 20.15 31.92
C PHE A 69 -0.99 21.11 31.56
N THR A 70 -0.74 22.04 30.63
CA THR A 70 -1.74 23.00 30.13
C THR A 70 -2.68 22.34 29.13
N GLY A 71 -2.78 21.01 29.15
CA GLY A 71 -3.58 20.26 28.20
C GLY A 71 -5.03 20.69 28.31
N GLY A 72 -5.58 21.13 27.18
CA GLY A 72 -7.01 21.34 27.06
C GLY A 72 -7.75 20.10 27.54
N ILE A 73 -8.91 20.33 28.13
CA ILE A 73 -9.92 19.31 28.44
C ILE A 73 -9.93 18.26 27.31
N ASP A 74 -9.60 17.01 27.63
CA ASP A 74 -9.55 15.90 26.68
C ASP A 74 -10.96 15.68 26.10
N GLU A 75 -11.28 16.41 25.04
CA GLU A 75 -12.51 16.19 24.29
C GLU A 75 -12.36 14.87 23.54
N PRO A 76 -13.33 13.93 23.67
CA PRO A 76 -13.24 12.67 22.98
C PRO A 76 -13.27 12.91 21.48
N VAL A 77 -12.20 12.47 20.79
CA VAL A 77 -12.12 12.55 19.33
C VAL A 77 -13.32 11.79 18.73
N PRO A 78 -14.08 12.38 17.79
CA PRO A 78 -15.17 11.70 17.14
C PRO A 78 -14.74 10.37 16.52
N GLN A 79 -15.51 9.31 16.78
CA GLN A 79 -15.20 7.95 16.30
C GLN A 79 -14.97 7.89 14.78
N GLN A 80 -15.70 8.72 14.02
CA GLN A 80 -15.56 8.82 12.55
C GLN A 80 -14.14 9.19 12.11
N ILE A 81 -13.46 10.08 12.85
CA ILE A 81 -12.09 10.51 12.54
C ILE A 81 -11.11 9.39 12.87
N ILE A 82 -11.33 8.69 13.99
CA ILE A 82 -10.53 7.54 14.40
C ILE A 82 -10.63 6.43 13.34
N ASP A 83 -11.84 6.12 12.89
CA ASP A 83 -12.11 5.06 11.91
C ASP A 83 -11.49 5.40 10.54
N LEU A 84 -11.60 6.66 10.10
CA LEU A 84 -10.97 7.13 8.86
C LEU A 84 -9.45 6.99 8.95
N ALA A 85 -8.83 7.45 10.04
CA ALA A 85 -7.38 7.38 10.22
C ALA A 85 -6.89 5.91 10.30
N ALA A 86 -7.64 5.05 10.98
CA ALA A 86 -7.34 3.63 11.08
C ALA A 86 -7.40 2.94 9.72
N GLN A 87 -8.47 3.16 8.95
CA GLN A 87 -8.63 2.59 7.61
C GLN A 87 -7.59 3.12 6.62
N LYS A 88 -7.28 4.42 6.68
CA LYS A 88 -6.23 5.02 5.85
C LYS A 88 -4.87 4.40 6.13
N LYS A 89 -4.50 4.27 7.40
CA LYS A 89 -3.24 3.63 7.82
C LYS A 89 -3.18 2.16 7.40
N ASP A 90 -4.28 1.43 7.55
CA ASP A 90 -4.35 0.03 7.14
C ASP A 90 -4.14 -0.11 5.62
N LEU A 91 -4.82 0.68 4.79
CA LEU A 91 -4.60 0.66 3.34
C LEU A 91 -3.18 1.10 2.94
N GLN A 92 -2.63 2.13 3.58
CA GLN A 92 -1.24 2.56 3.37
C GLN A 92 -0.22 1.44 3.66
N SER A 93 -0.51 0.55 4.61
CA SER A 93 0.37 -0.59 4.92
C SER A 93 0.31 -1.72 3.88
N LYS A 94 -0.72 -1.73 3.02
CA LYS A 94 -0.99 -2.78 2.04
C LYS A 94 -0.66 -2.38 0.60
N VAL A 95 -0.44 -1.10 0.35
CA VAL A 95 0.02 -0.63 -0.96
C VAL A 95 1.52 -0.96 -1.16
N PRO A 96 1.95 -1.28 -2.39
CA PRO A 96 1.18 -1.33 -3.64
C PRO A 96 0.26 -2.57 -3.69
N LEU A 97 -1.05 -2.34 -3.83
CA LEU A 97 -2.06 -3.39 -3.85
C LEU A 97 -2.43 -3.70 -5.30
N ASN A 98 -2.05 -4.88 -5.78
CA ASN A 98 -2.29 -5.31 -7.16
C ASN A 98 -3.46 -6.29 -7.22
N LEU A 99 -4.59 -5.84 -7.77
CA LEU A 99 -5.77 -6.68 -8.01
C LEU A 99 -5.92 -6.97 -9.51
N SER A 100 -6.85 -7.88 -9.82
CA SER A 100 -7.07 -8.37 -11.19
C SER A 100 -7.44 -7.24 -12.15
N THR A 101 -8.25 -6.28 -11.70
CA THR A 101 -8.84 -5.22 -12.52
C THR A 101 -8.33 -3.83 -12.21
N PHE A 102 -7.67 -3.62 -11.08
CA PHE A 102 -7.03 -2.34 -10.75
C PHE A 102 -5.82 -2.53 -9.82
N THR A 103 -4.97 -1.52 -9.76
CA THR A 103 -3.86 -1.42 -8.81
C THR A 103 -4.04 -0.16 -7.96
N ILE A 104 -3.71 -0.23 -6.67
CA ILE A 104 -3.69 0.92 -5.77
C ILE A 104 -2.27 1.15 -5.29
N ASP A 105 -1.80 2.36 -5.49
CA ASP A 105 -0.57 2.90 -4.93
C ASP A 105 -0.91 4.05 -3.98
N PHE A 106 0.09 4.54 -3.24
CA PHE A 106 -0.07 5.70 -2.38
C PHE A 106 0.94 6.78 -2.75
N ASP A 107 0.42 7.98 -2.98
CA ASP A 107 1.20 9.19 -3.21
C ASP A 107 1.47 9.88 -1.88
N TYR A 108 2.71 9.80 -1.42
CA TYR A 108 3.16 10.47 -0.20
C TYR A 108 3.27 12.00 -0.35
N GLY A 109 3.31 12.53 -1.58
CA GLY A 109 3.34 13.96 -1.84
C GLY A 109 1.96 14.60 -1.69
N GLU A 110 0.92 13.93 -2.20
CA GLU A 110 -0.47 14.42 -2.13
C GLU A 110 -1.31 13.79 -0.99
N ASP A 111 -0.75 12.83 -0.26
CA ASP A 111 -1.41 12.08 0.82
C ASP A 111 -2.71 11.39 0.34
N LYS A 112 -2.67 10.87 -0.90
CA LYS A 112 -3.79 10.25 -1.62
C LYS A 112 -3.42 8.91 -2.22
N PHE A 113 -4.43 8.05 -2.39
CA PHE A 113 -4.27 6.78 -3.09
C PHE A 113 -4.40 6.98 -4.60
N ILE A 114 -3.46 6.43 -5.36
CA ILE A 114 -3.53 6.42 -6.82
C ILE A 114 -4.12 5.08 -7.26
N VAL A 115 -5.22 5.12 -8.01
CA VAL A 115 -5.90 3.95 -8.54
C VAL A 115 -5.65 3.85 -10.03
N SER A 116 -4.90 2.83 -10.45
CA SER A 116 -4.67 2.53 -11.86
C SER A 116 -5.67 1.47 -12.31
N LEU A 117 -6.59 1.84 -13.19
CA LEU A 117 -7.62 0.93 -13.71
C LEU A 117 -7.10 0.17 -14.93
N LYS A 118 -7.38 -1.14 -15.00
CA LYS A 118 -7.12 -1.95 -16.21
C LYS A 118 -8.34 -1.93 -17.13
N ASP A 119 -8.10 -2.19 -18.41
CA ASP A 119 -9.19 -2.29 -19.38
C ASP A 119 -10.02 -3.56 -19.17
N PRO A 120 -11.37 -3.48 -19.26
CA PRO A 120 -12.18 -2.30 -19.55
C PRO A 120 -12.42 -1.39 -18.33
N ARG A 121 -12.16 -0.08 -18.48
CA ARG A 121 -12.23 0.92 -17.39
C ARG A 121 -13.57 0.98 -16.66
N ASP A 122 -14.69 0.90 -17.37
CA ASP A 122 -16.04 0.98 -16.77
C ASP A 122 -16.30 -0.16 -15.77
N THR A 123 -15.83 -1.36 -16.09
CA THR A 123 -15.97 -2.53 -15.22
C THR A 123 -15.00 -2.44 -14.05
N ALA A 124 -13.74 -2.06 -14.32
CA ALA A 124 -12.72 -1.92 -13.28
C ALA A 124 -13.09 -0.84 -12.25
N GLN A 125 -13.68 0.28 -12.69
CA GLN A 125 -14.13 1.34 -11.79
C GLN A 125 -15.26 0.87 -10.88
N LYS A 126 -16.27 0.18 -11.42
CA LYS A 126 -17.37 -0.38 -10.62
C LYS A 126 -16.87 -1.38 -9.59
N GLU A 127 -15.92 -2.23 -9.98
CA GLU A 127 -15.32 -3.19 -9.06
C GLU A 127 -14.49 -2.50 -7.98
N PHE A 128 -13.72 -1.46 -8.33
CA PHE A 128 -13.01 -0.63 -7.35
C PHE A 128 -13.97 0.03 -6.35
N GLU A 129 -15.07 0.64 -6.82
CA GLU A 129 -16.05 1.29 -5.95
C GLU A 129 -16.72 0.30 -5.01
N SER A 130 -17.07 -0.90 -5.52
CA SER A 130 -17.63 -1.98 -4.70
C SER A 130 -16.62 -2.49 -3.67
N TRP A 131 -15.37 -2.71 -4.09
CA TRP A 131 -14.29 -3.14 -3.21
C TRP A 131 -14.00 -2.11 -2.12
N ARG A 132 -13.91 -0.82 -2.46
CA ARG A 132 -13.68 0.27 -1.51
C ARG A 132 -14.83 0.32 -0.49
N GLY A 133 -16.08 0.27 -0.94
CA GLY A 133 -17.24 0.29 -0.05
C GLY A 133 -17.28 -0.89 0.92
N ALA A 134 -16.81 -2.07 0.50
CA ALA A 134 -16.78 -3.26 1.35
C ALA A 134 -15.61 -3.28 2.33
N ASN A 135 -14.43 -2.81 1.93
CA ASN A 135 -13.20 -2.93 2.73
C ASN A 135 -12.87 -1.66 3.53
N TYR A 136 -13.17 -0.50 2.97
CA TYR A 136 -12.80 0.81 3.51
C TYR A 136 -13.96 1.82 3.41
N PRO A 137 -15.09 1.57 4.08
CA PRO A 137 -16.29 2.41 3.98
C PRO A 137 -16.09 3.84 4.53
N ALA A 138 -15.12 4.05 5.42
CA ALA A 138 -14.84 5.38 5.98
C ALA A 138 -13.94 6.24 5.07
N LEU A 139 -13.28 5.63 4.06
CA LEU A 139 -12.49 6.37 3.09
C LEU A 139 -13.41 6.89 1.96
N GLY A 140 -13.60 8.21 1.90
CA GLY A 140 -14.35 8.84 0.82
C GLY A 140 -13.61 8.82 -0.52
N SER A 141 -14.33 9.09 -1.60
CA SER A 141 -13.79 9.09 -2.97
C SER A 141 -12.71 10.15 -3.19
N GLU A 142 -12.71 11.22 -2.39
CA GLU A 142 -11.74 12.32 -2.43
C GLU A 142 -10.31 11.90 -2.03
N GLN A 143 -10.17 10.77 -1.32
CA GLN A 143 -8.88 10.18 -0.95
C GLN A 143 -8.24 9.40 -2.10
N PHE A 144 -8.94 9.21 -3.22
CA PHE A 144 -8.50 8.40 -4.35
C PHE A 144 -8.40 9.25 -5.63
N THR A 145 -7.34 9.04 -6.40
CA THR A 145 -7.10 9.68 -7.69
C THR A 145 -6.95 8.59 -8.75
N PHE A 146 -7.75 8.66 -9.82
CA PHE A 146 -7.71 7.68 -10.89
C PHE A 146 -6.67 8.04 -11.95
N ARG A 147 -5.99 7.02 -12.46
CA ARG A 147 -4.99 7.11 -13.54
C ARG A 147 -5.36 6.19 -14.71
#